data_AF-A0A1Z4GRH5-F1
#
_entry.id   AF-A0A1Z4GRH5-F1
#
_cell.length_a   1.000
_cell.length_b   1.000
_cell.length_c   1.000
_cell.angle_alpha   90.00
_cell.angle_beta   90.00
_cell.angle_gamma   90.00
#
_symmetry.space_group_name_H-M   'P 1'
#
loop_
_entity.id
_entity.type
_entity.pdbx_description
1 polymer ?
#
loop_
_entity_poly.entity_id
_entity_poly.type
_entity_poly.pdbx_seq_one_letter_code
_entity_poly.pdbx_strand_id
1 'polypeptide(L)'
;MIMITTQTLLTFDELRDKCLRHLQEVTALCPGGFSNPDPQFMHDEFSAICEDLRSKRIVAHRQDLVNAFWSAVFELEHKQKLLPNSLVVLQRRLCRIIKFFPVYPVKIEYRVFTKHGNGRLKNVNWSKAT
;
A
#
# COMPACT_ATOMS: atom_id res chain seq x y z
N MET A 1 -16.25 -37.18 -1.94
CA MET A 1 -16.73 -35.88 -1.42
C MET A 1 -15.71 -34.83 -1.83
N ILE A 2 -15.99 -34.04 -2.87
CA ILE A 2 -15.07 -32.98 -3.31
C ILE A 2 -15.33 -31.78 -2.39
N MET A 3 -14.41 -31.48 -1.47
CA MET A 3 -14.43 -30.22 -0.76
C MET A 3 -14.08 -29.12 -1.75
N ILE A 4 -15.11 -28.44 -2.26
CA ILE A 4 -14.93 -27.19 -2.99
C ILE A 4 -14.54 -26.17 -1.94
N THR A 5 -13.24 -26.01 -1.67
CA THR A 5 -12.74 -24.86 -0.92
C THR A 5 -12.92 -23.64 -1.80
N THR A 6 -14.01 -22.90 -1.59
CA THR A 6 -14.19 -21.55 -2.12
C THR A 6 -13.06 -20.68 -1.61
N GLN A 7 -12.02 -20.52 -2.42
CA GLN A 7 -10.96 -19.56 -2.18
C GLN A 7 -11.61 -18.18 -2.14
N THR A 8 -11.52 -17.51 -0.99
CA THR A 8 -12.09 -16.16 -0.86
C THR A 8 -11.13 -15.21 -1.55
N LEU A 9 -11.56 -14.62 -2.66
CA LEU A 9 -10.85 -13.55 -3.35
C LEU A 9 -11.35 -12.22 -2.76
N LEU A 10 -10.42 -11.39 -2.30
CA LEU A 10 -10.74 -10.04 -1.85
C LEU A 10 -10.57 -9.06 -3.01
N THR A 11 -11.45 -8.05 -3.06
CA THR A 11 -11.19 -6.83 -3.83
C THR A 11 -9.98 -6.08 -3.25
N PHE A 12 -9.40 -5.18 -4.05
CA PHE A 12 -8.26 -4.38 -3.59
C PHE A 12 -8.60 -3.53 -2.36
N ASP A 13 -9.78 -2.90 -2.32
CA ASP A 13 -10.21 -2.10 -1.17
C ASP A 13 -10.40 -2.96 0.09
N GLU A 14 -10.98 -4.16 -0.01
CA GLU A 14 -11.10 -5.07 1.14
C GLU A 14 -9.73 -5.53 1.66
N LEU A 15 -8.79 -5.83 0.75
CA LEU A 15 -7.43 -6.21 1.12
C LEU A 15 -6.70 -5.04 1.80
N ARG A 16 -6.87 -3.82 1.31
CA ARG A 16 -6.32 -2.60 1.90
C ARG A 16 -6.93 -2.32 3.27
N ASP A 17 -8.24 -2.39 3.40
CA ASP A 17 -8.93 -2.12 4.67
C ASP A 17 -8.56 -3.15 5.74
N LYS A 18 -8.27 -4.39 5.33
CA LYS A 18 -7.67 -5.39 6.21
C LYS A 18 -6.27 -4.98 6.69
N CYS A 19 -5.40 -4.54 5.78
CA CYS A 19 -4.06 -4.05 6.14
C CYS A 19 -4.14 -2.82 7.07
N LEU A 20 -5.05 -1.89 6.77
CA LEU A 20 -5.24 -0.67 7.56
C LEU A 20 -5.69 -0.99 8.99
N ARG A 21 -6.68 -1.88 9.15
CA ARG A 21 -7.15 -2.28 10.50
C ARG A 21 -6.04 -2.95 11.30
N HIS A 22 -5.31 -3.89 10.69
CA HIS A 22 -4.17 -4.54 11.33
C HIS A 22 -3.16 -3.50 11.84
N LEU A 23 -2.75 -2.57 10.99
CA LEU A 23 -1.79 -1.52 11.37
C LEU A 23 -2.37 -0.55 12.42
N GLN A 24 -3.67 -0.22 12.36
CA GLN A 24 -4.32 0.61 13.38
C GLN A 24 -4.34 -0.07 14.75
N GLU A 25 -4.62 -1.36 14.81
CA GLU A 25 -4.61 -2.14 16.06
C GLU A 25 -3.22 -2.15 16.70
N VAL A 26 -2.17 -2.40 15.91
CA VAL A 26 -0.79 -2.42 16.41
C VAL A 26 -0.34 -1.02 16.86
N THR A 27 -0.73 0.02 16.13
CA THR A 27 -0.27 1.40 16.39
C THR A 27 -1.08 2.11 17.47
N ALA A 28 -2.30 1.65 17.76
CA ALA A 28 -3.09 2.11 18.91
C ALA A 28 -2.39 1.80 20.25
N LEU A 29 -1.51 0.79 20.27
CA LEU A 29 -0.70 0.42 21.43
C LEU A 29 0.57 1.27 21.58
N CYS A 30 0.90 2.10 20.58
CA CYS A 30 2.10 2.94 20.58
C CYS A 30 1.79 4.36 21.09
N PRO A 31 2.38 4.81 22.21
CA PRO A 31 2.25 6.20 22.64
C PRO A 31 2.93 7.13 21.62
N GLY A 32 2.15 7.98 20.95
CA GLY A 32 2.62 8.90 19.90
C GLY A 32 1.97 8.68 18.52
N GLY A 33 1.17 7.62 18.35
CA GLY A 33 0.52 7.29 17.08
C GLY A 33 1.46 6.65 16.06
N PHE A 34 1.02 6.54 14.80
CA PHE A 34 1.86 5.99 13.73
C PHE A 34 2.88 7.03 13.23
N SER A 35 4.10 6.94 13.76
CA SER A 35 5.31 7.50 13.18
C SER A 35 6.03 6.37 12.45
N ASN A 36 6.26 6.52 11.13
CA ASN A 36 6.83 5.51 10.23
C ASN A 36 7.93 4.67 10.93
N PRO A 37 7.60 3.45 11.37
CA PRO A 37 8.45 2.67 12.24
C PRO A 37 9.61 2.06 11.45
N ASP A 38 10.58 1.48 12.16
CA ASP A 38 11.78 0.94 11.54
C ASP A 38 11.45 -0.10 10.42
N PRO A 39 12.32 -0.26 9.39
CA PRO A 39 12.12 -1.21 8.31
C PRO A 39 11.84 -2.65 8.76
N GLN A 40 12.43 -3.09 9.89
CA GLN A 40 12.20 -4.42 10.44
C GLN A 40 10.76 -4.59 10.91
N PHE A 41 10.24 -3.64 11.70
CA PHE A 41 8.83 -3.64 12.11
C PHE A 41 7.89 -3.71 10.89
N MET A 42 8.12 -2.91 9.85
CA MET A 42 7.29 -2.95 8.63
C MET A 42 7.32 -4.32 7.92
N HIS A 43 8.48 -4.97 7.91
CA HIS A 43 8.62 -6.31 7.36
C HIS A 43 7.85 -7.35 8.19
N ASP A 44 7.91 -7.24 9.52
CA ASP A 44 7.25 -8.16 10.45
C ASP A 44 5.73 -8.02 10.35
N GLU A 45 5.20 -6.79 10.30
CA GLU A 45 3.76 -6.55 10.11
C GLU A 45 3.27 -7.04 8.74
N PHE A 46 4.05 -6.84 7.68
CA PHE A 46 3.72 -7.38 6.36
C PHE A 46 3.67 -8.91 6.37
N SER A 47 4.62 -9.55 7.06
CA SER A 47 4.70 -11.01 7.22
C SER A 47 3.51 -11.55 8.01
N ALA A 48 3.13 -10.90 9.11
CA ALA A 48 1.97 -11.25 9.92
C ALA A 48 0.66 -11.22 9.10
N ILE A 49 0.47 -10.19 8.26
CA ILE A 49 -0.69 -10.12 7.36
C ILE A 49 -0.65 -11.25 6.33
N CYS A 50 0.52 -11.58 5.77
CA CYS A 50 0.66 -12.70 4.82
C CYS A 50 0.26 -14.04 5.47
N GLU A 51 0.67 -14.26 6.71
CA GLU A 51 0.33 -15.46 7.49
C GLU A 51 -1.16 -15.52 7.84
N ASP A 52 -1.76 -14.39 8.26
CA ASP A 52 -3.20 -14.29 8.53
C ASP A 52 -4.03 -14.64 7.30
N LEU A 53 -3.69 -14.07 6.13
CA LEU A 53 -4.36 -14.37 4.86
C LEU A 53 -4.24 -15.84 4.49
N ARG A 54 -3.05 -16.43 4.66
CA ARG A 54 -2.79 -17.84 4.40
C ARG A 54 -3.60 -18.74 5.33
N SER A 55 -3.65 -18.42 6.63
CA SER A 55 -4.42 -19.19 7.63
C SER A 55 -5.93 -19.20 7.30
N LYS A 56 -6.44 -18.09 6.76
CA LYS A 56 -7.84 -17.91 6.34
C LYS A 56 -8.12 -18.40 4.92
N ARG A 57 -7.13 -19.00 4.23
CA ARG A 57 -7.23 -19.46 2.83
C ARG A 57 -7.69 -18.36 1.86
N ILE A 58 -7.29 -17.12 2.13
CA ILE A 58 -7.55 -15.97 1.26
C ILE A 58 -6.42 -15.88 0.24
N VAL A 59 -6.78 -15.85 -1.05
CA VAL A 59 -5.80 -15.71 -2.14
C VAL A 59 -5.69 -14.23 -2.50
N ALA A 60 -4.47 -13.69 -2.41
CA ALA A 60 -4.15 -12.33 -2.85
C ALA A 60 -2.90 -12.37 -3.72
N HIS A 61 -2.93 -11.67 -4.86
CA HIS A 61 -1.74 -11.53 -5.68
C HIS A 61 -0.70 -10.70 -4.91
N ARG A 62 0.57 -11.12 -4.91
CA ARG A 62 1.63 -10.48 -4.12
C ARG A 62 1.72 -8.97 -4.39
N GLN A 63 1.57 -8.56 -5.64
CA GLN A 63 1.61 -7.15 -6.01
C GLN A 63 0.45 -6.34 -5.42
N ASP A 64 -0.74 -6.93 -5.34
CA ASP A 64 -1.93 -6.27 -4.79
C ASP A 64 -1.80 -6.16 -3.28
N LEU A 65 -1.28 -7.20 -2.62
CA LEU A 65 -1.00 -7.16 -1.19
C LEU A 65 0.06 -6.10 -0.84
N VAL A 66 1.16 -6.03 -1.59
CA VAL A 66 2.18 -4.99 -1.42
C VAL A 66 1.56 -3.60 -1.60
N ASN A 67 0.77 -3.41 -2.66
CA ASN A 67 0.12 -2.14 -2.92
C ASN A 67 -0.91 -1.77 -1.85
N ALA A 68 -1.69 -2.73 -1.36
CA ALA A 68 -2.70 -2.56 -0.32
C ALA A 68 -2.05 -2.21 1.02
N PHE A 69 -0.99 -2.93 1.40
CA PHE A 69 -0.21 -2.67 2.61
C PHE A 69 0.39 -1.27 2.61
N TRP A 70 1.13 -0.91 1.56
CA TRP A 70 1.77 0.42 1.50
C TRP A 70 0.80 1.57 1.30
N SER A 71 -0.36 1.31 0.68
CA SER A 71 -1.48 2.27 0.68
C SER A 71 -1.98 2.57 2.10
N ALA A 72 -2.11 1.54 2.94
CA ALA A 72 -2.53 1.70 4.32
C ALA A 72 -1.46 2.41 5.17
N VAL A 73 -0.18 2.03 5.02
CA VAL A 73 0.96 2.72 5.67
C VAL A 73 0.97 4.21 5.31
N PHE A 74 0.86 4.54 4.02
CA PHE A 74 0.84 5.93 3.55
C PHE A 74 -0.31 6.72 4.18
N GLU A 75 -1.49 6.12 4.31
CA GLU A 75 -2.63 6.76 4.95
C GLU A 75 -2.42 7.01 6.43
N LEU A 76 -1.82 6.06 7.15
CA LEU A 76 -1.54 6.26 8.57
C LEU A 76 -0.53 7.38 8.80
N GLU A 77 0.50 7.46 7.95
CA GLU A 77 1.57 8.46 8.01
C GLU A 77 1.09 9.87 7.60
N HIS A 78 0.31 9.96 6.51
CA HIS A 78 -0.03 11.24 5.88
C HIS A 78 -1.50 11.63 5.95
N LYS A 79 -2.34 10.80 6.58
CA LYS A 79 -3.81 10.98 6.67
C LYS A 79 -4.49 11.13 5.31
N GLN A 80 -3.91 10.52 4.27
CA GLN A 80 -4.40 10.58 2.89
C GLN A 80 -4.45 9.18 2.26
N LYS A 81 -5.61 8.81 1.71
CA LYS A 81 -5.79 7.56 0.96
C LYS A 81 -5.17 7.65 -0.43
N LEU A 82 -4.24 6.75 -0.74
CA LEU A 82 -3.64 6.61 -2.07
C LEU A 82 -3.78 5.19 -2.60
N LEU A 83 -4.44 5.00 -3.75
CA LEU A 83 -4.56 3.68 -4.39
C LEU A 83 -3.70 3.60 -5.65
N PRO A 84 -3.22 2.41 -6.03
CA PRO A 84 -2.68 2.19 -7.36
C PRO A 84 -3.66 2.69 -8.42
N ASN A 85 -3.14 3.29 -9.48
CA ASN A 85 -3.86 3.96 -10.57
C ASN A 85 -4.66 5.22 -10.18
N SER A 86 -4.62 5.69 -8.93
CA SER A 86 -5.25 6.95 -8.53
C SER A 86 -4.56 8.16 -9.16
N LEU A 87 -5.36 9.17 -9.50
CA LEU A 87 -4.87 10.50 -9.86
C LEU A 87 -4.63 11.31 -8.57
N VAL A 88 -3.44 11.86 -8.43
CA VAL A 88 -2.96 12.53 -7.22
C VAL A 88 -2.14 13.76 -7.58
N VAL A 89 -2.02 14.73 -6.67
CA VAL A 89 -1.14 15.89 -6.87
C VAL A 89 0.11 15.71 -6.00
N LEU A 90 1.26 15.46 -6.64
CA LEU A 90 2.57 15.33 -5.97
C LEU A 90 3.47 16.48 -6.40
N GLN A 91 4.05 17.22 -5.43
CA GLN A 91 4.93 18.37 -5.71
C GLN A 91 4.32 19.35 -6.73
N ARG A 92 3.04 19.72 -6.55
CA ARG A 92 2.27 20.60 -7.46
C ARG A 92 2.10 20.06 -8.89
N ARG A 93 2.32 18.77 -9.12
CA ARG A 93 2.15 18.10 -10.43
C ARG A 93 1.07 17.04 -10.32
N LEU A 94 0.16 17.00 -11.30
CA LEU A 94 -0.81 15.92 -11.41
C LEU A 94 -0.09 14.65 -11.84
N CYS A 95 -0.33 13.56 -11.11
CA CYS A 95 0.38 12.30 -11.21
C CYS A 95 -0.62 11.14 -11.16
N ARG A 96 -0.30 10.02 -11.82
CA ARG A 96 -0.97 8.72 -11.62
C ARG A 96 -0.03 7.78 -10.90
N ILE A 97 -0.41 7.26 -9.73
CA ILE A 97 0.35 6.22 -9.04
C ILE A 97 0.22 4.93 -9.81
N ILE A 98 1.32 4.22 -10.04
CA ILE A 98 1.31 2.94 -10.76
C ILE A 98 1.56 1.80 -9.79
N LYS A 99 2.47 2.00 -8.84
CA LYS A 99 2.94 0.93 -7.96
C LYS A 99 3.56 1.49 -6.68
N PHE A 100 3.41 0.75 -5.60
CA PHE A 100 4.20 0.92 -4.39
C PHE A 100 5.38 -0.07 -4.42
N PHE A 101 6.56 0.41 -4.04
CA PHE A 101 7.74 -0.41 -3.82
C PHE A 101 7.96 -0.64 -2.33
N PRO A 102 8.27 -1.88 -1.91
CA PRO A 102 8.53 -2.23 -0.51
C PRO A 102 9.95 -1.84 -0.08
N VAL A 103 10.41 -0.65 -0.46
CA VAL A 103 11.71 -0.10 -0.08
C VAL A 103 11.46 1.06 0.86
N TYR A 104 12.20 1.12 1.97
CA TYR A 104 12.13 2.22 2.93
C TYR A 104 13.03 3.41 2.53
N PRO A 105 12.58 4.67 2.68
CA PRO A 105 11.18 5.08 2.89
C PRO A 105 10.32 4.71 1.68
N VAL A 106 9.01 4.49 1.88
CA VAL A 106 8.07 4.00 0.85
C VAL A 106 8.30 4.73 -0.47
N LYS A 107 8.72 3.99 -1.48
CA LYS A 107 8.88 4.53 -2.84
C LYS A 107 7.63 4.25 -3.63
N ILE A 108 7.11 5.27 -4.30
CA ILE A 108 6.02 5.10 -5.27
C ILE A 108 6.57 5.28 -6.69
N GLU A 109 6.13 4.40 -7.58
CA GLU A 109 6.22 4.62 -9.01
C GLU A 109 5.00 5.43 -9.43
N TYR A 110 5.24 6.58 -10.05
CA TYR A 110 4.16 7.40 -10.57
C TYR A 110 4.53 7.99 -11.91
N ARG A 111 3.47 8.43 -12.58
CA ARG A 111 3.45 8.91 -13.95
C ARG A 111 2.97 10.36 -13.95
N VAL A 112 3.81 11.29 -14.40
CA VAL A 112 3.52 12.74 -14.35
C VAL A 112 2.77 13.20 -15.61
N PHE A 113 1.66 13.93 -15.43
CA PHE A 113 0.99 14.63 -16.53
C PHE A 113 1.74 15.92 -16.86
N THR A 114 2.11 16.10 -18.13
CA THR A 114 2.78 17.31 -18.61
C THR A 114 1.86 18.07 -19.57
N LYS A 115 1.64 19.36 -19.32
CA LYS A 115 0.77 20.25 -20.12
C LYS A 115 1.15 20.32 -21.60
N HIS A 116 2.42 20.05 -21.90
CA HIS A 116 3.00 20.08 -23.25
C HIS A 116 3.56 18.73 -23.71
N GLY A 117 3.38 17.67 -22.93
CA GLY A 117 3.74 16.32 -23.37
C GLY A 117 2.67 15.77 -24.28
N ASN A 118 3.09 14.95 -25.22
CA ASN A 118 2.30 14.08 -26.08
C ASN A 118 1.52 12.98 -25.31
N GLY A 119 1.01 13.29 -24.12
CA GLY A 119 0.33 12.37 -23.21
C GLY A 119 1.26 11.31 -22.59
N ARG A 120 2.57 11.37 -22.86
CA ARG A 120 3.53 10.37 -22.40
C ARG A 120 3.95 10.66 -20.96
N LEU A 121 3.60 9.73 -20.10
CA LEU A 121 3.91 9.77 -18.68
C LEU A 121 5.36 9.31 -18.48
N LYS A 122 6.19 10.15 -17.84
CA LYS A 122 7.55 9.75 -17.42
C LYS A 122 7.46 9.07 -16.06
N ASN A 123 8.07 7.88 -15.95
CA ASN A 123 8.22 7.18 -14.68
C ASN A 123 9.23 7.94 -13.82
N VAL A 124 8.83 8.32 -12.61
CA VAL A 124 9.70 8.94 -11.62
C VAL A 124 9.51 8.21 -10.30
N ASN A 125 10.60 7.96 -9.57
CA ASN A 125 10.55 7.44 -8.21
C ASN A 125 10.41 8.62 -7.25
N TRP A 126 9.41 8.58 -6.38
CA TRP A 126 9.28 9.55 -5.30
C TRP A 126 9.56 8.87 -3.98
N SER A 127 10.50 9.46 -3.26
CA SER A 127 10.73 9.27 -1.83
C SER A 127 10.71 10.67 -1.24
N LYS A 128 9.75 10.99 -0.35
CA LYS A 128 9.89 12.20 0.45
C LYS A 128 10.98 11.95 1.47
N ALA A 129 12.04 12.75 1.47
CA ALA A 129 12.93 12.80 2.63
C ALA A 129 12.14 13.41 3.79
N THR A 130 12.19 12.73 4.94
CA THR A 130 11.79 13.29 6.25
C THR A 130 12.51 14.59 6.52
#